data_AF-A0A521QJH0-F1
#
_entry.id   AF-A0A521QJH0-F1
#
_cell.length_a   1.000
_cell.length_b   1.000
_cell.length_c   1.000
_cell.angle_alpha   90.00
_cell.angle_beta   90.00
_cell.angle_gamma   90.00
#
_symmetry.space_group_name_H-M   'P 1'
#
loop_
_entity.id
_entity.type
_entity.pdbx_description
1 polymer ?
#
loop_
_entity_poly.entity_id
_entity_poly.type
_entity_poly.pdbx_seq_one_letter_code
_entity_poly.pdbx_strand_id
1 'polypeptide(L)'
;MSETQTNPILNGISGGLGIRNLDATAGNATGIEFLTSAGNRNATIYALKNTANAGGSILFGTHDGTAFAERVRISSAGNVGIGTTSPTYSLHIKSGGSNDVGLQVDGTTTNSAYLTFINGGGRVWIGEDNSAGNNLAGTGGIAYNLGMHAYGASQPLQFTTNGAVRMTIRETGNVGIGTSTPTQKLEVVGTVKATSFDGAGTLPVGAIILWMESATCPSGFTRVTALDGRFTLGSATPGVTGGFSSHSHTFGFSGTTGPSGGISVGTSGFITGAAPPNHVHGFSGGGTTDFSSSLPPFTSVLFCRRAAPVLASAGGVQANVSDVALKENFAPVDGKPLLARLAAIPIQTWNYKSEDRSIRHMGPMAQDFYAAFALGEDDKHINTVDSGGVALAAIRELHRMSLEVEKKTVELEAKSKTLEDLSRRIEALERLVKGTQTAWRDPER
;
A
#
# COMPACT_ATOMS: atom_id res chain seq x y z
N MET A 1 84.66 -15.73 -18.82
CA MET A 1 83.70 -15.90 -19.95
C MET A 1 82.65 -14.82 -19.82
N SER A 2 82.38 -14.05 -20.88
CA SER A 2 81.40 -12.96 -20.87
C SER A 2 80.12 -13.44 -21.54
N GLU A 3 79.11 -13.82 -20.76
CA GLU A 3 77.79 -14.12 -21.32
C GLU A 3 77.16 -12.81 -21.81
N THR A 4 77.13 -12.68 -23.14
CA THR A 4 76.62 -11.48 -23.80
C THR A 4 75.11 -11.65 -23.98
N GLN A 5 74.35 -11.40 -22.90
CA GLN A 5 72.90 -11.32 -23.03
C GLN A 5 72.55 -10.18 -23.99
N THR A 6 72.07 -10.54 -25.19
CA THR A 6 71.54 -9.62 -26.18
C THR A 6 70.26 -8.99 -25.63
N ASN A 7 70.41 -7.84 -24.97
CA ASN A 7 69.28 -7.09 -24.43
C ASN A 7 68.47 -6.48 -25.60
N PRO A 8 67.22 -6.92 -25.86
CA PRO A 8 66.45 -6.47 -27.02
C PRO A 8 66.06 -4.98 -26.95
N ILE A 9 66.22 -4.34 -25.79
CA ILE A 9 65.95 -2.91 -25.57
C ILE A 9 67.15 -2.04 -25.97
N LEU A 10 68.35 -2.62 -26.15
CA LEU A 10 69.60 -1.88 -26.44
C LEU A 10 69.99 -1.78 -27.93
N ASN A 11 69.07 -2.09 -28.85
CA ASN A 11 69.29 -1.88 -30.28
C ASN A 11 69.30 -0.37 -30.64
N GLY A 12 70.42 0.31 -30.38
CA GLY A 12 70.68 1.69 -30.85
C GLY A 12 71.33 2.65 -29.86
N ILE A 13 71.58 2.27 -28.60
CA ILE A 13 72.16 3.19 -27.60
C ILE A 13 73.68 2.92 -27.45
N SER A 14 74.50 3.78 -28.04
CA SER A 14 75.96 3.62 -28.12
C SER A 14 76.77 4.20 -26.94
N GLY A 15 76.11 4.58 -25.84
CA GLY A 15 76.77 5.04 -24.62
C GLY A 15 75.82 5.08 -23.42
N GLY A 16 76.30 4.61 -22.26
CA GLY A 16 75.54 4.61 -21.01
C GLY A 16 76.42 4.25 -19.81
N LEU A 17 76.06 4.74 -18.62
CA LEU A 17 76.79 4.46 -17.39
C LEU A 17 76.47 3.03 -16.88
N GLY A 18 77.36 2.09 -17.16
CA GLY A 18 77.25 0.72 -16.65
C GLY A 18 77.81 0.58 -15.23
N ILE A 19 76.94 0.44 -14.23
CA ILE A 19 77.32 0.12 -12.85
C ILE A 19 77.14 -1.40 -12.64
N ARG A 20 78.16 -2.09 -12.14
CA ARG A 20 78.14 -3.54 -11.92
C ARG A 20 78.72 -3.88 -10.55
N ASN A 21 78.03 -4.72 -9.79
CA ASN A 21 78.62 -5.46 -8.67
C ASN A 21 79.06 -6.83 -9.21
N LEU A 22 80.32 -7.21 -8.94
CA LEU A 22 80.91 -8.48 -9.39
C LEU A 22 80.67 -9.64 -8.43
N ASP A 23 80.22 -9.36 -7.20
CA ASP A 23 79.84 -10.41 -6.26
C ASP A 23 78.53 -11.08 -6.71
N ALA A 24 78.61 -12.38 -6.98
CA ALA A 24 77.51 -13.15 -7.52
C ALA A 24 76.41 -13.49 -6.49
N THR A 25 76.63 -13.24 -5.20
CA THR A 25 75.74 -13.63 -4.10
C THR A 25 74.36 -12.95 -4.19
N ALA A 26 73.30 -13.69 -3.88
CA ALA A 26 71.93 -13.14 -3.82
C ALA A 26 71.77 -12.23 -2.59
N GLY A 27 70.95 -11.18 -2.71
CA GLY A 27 70.82 -10.13 -1.71
C GLY A 27 71.79 -8.96 -1.90
N ASN A 28 72.80 -9.10 -2.77
CA ASN A 28 73.70 -8.01 -3.10
C ASN A 28 73.04 -6.95 -3.99
N ALA A 29 73.40 -5.70 -3.77
CA ALA A 29 72.94 -4.55 -4.53
C ALA A 29 74.08 -3.89 -5.33
N THR A 30 73.70 -3.12 -6.35
CA THR A 30 74.55 -2.13 -7.03
C THR A 30 73.70 -0.92 -7.40
N GLY A 31 74.28 0.27 -7.47
CA GLY A 31 73.52 1.44 -7.93
C GLY A 31 74.09 2.78 -7.46
N ILE A 32 73.20 3.74 -7.28
CA ILE A 32 73.50 5.15 -7.10
C ILE A 32 72.99 5.62 -5.74
N GLU A 33 73.86 6.28 -4.98
CA GLU A 33 73.55 6.88 -3.69
C GLU A 33 73.62 8.41 -3.77
N PHE A 34 72.57 9.07 -3.29
CA PHE A 34 72.52 10.53 -3.14
C PHE A 34 72.74 10.85 -1.67
N LEU A 35 73.93 11.36 -1.33
CA LEU A 35 74.35 11.63 0.04
C LEU A 35 74.09 13.09 0.45
N THR A 36 73.88 13.34 1.73
CA THR A 36 73.92 14.69 2.31
C THR A 36 75.36 15.15 2.52
N SER A 37 75.56 16.44 2.86
CA SER A 37 76.87 16.97 3.25
C SER A 37 77.50 16.30 4.49
N ALA A 38 76.69 15.62 5.29
CA ALA A 38 77.15 14.81 6.44
C ALA A 38 77.48 13.34 6.06
N GLY A 39 77.42 12.98 4.78
CA GLY A 39 77.68 11.62 4.29
C GLY A 39 76.51 10.63 4.46
N ASN A 40 75.37 11.06 5.02
CA ASN A 40 74.20 10.21 5.21
C ASN A 40 73.45 9.99 3.88
N ARG A 41 72.96 8.77 3.64
CA ARG A 41 72.11 8.44 2.48
C ARG A 41 70.79 9.18 2.52
N ASN A 42 70.57 10.12 1.61
CA ASN A 42 69.31 10.85 1.48
C ASN A 42 68.29 10.06 0.62
N ALA A 43 68.75 9.59 -0.54
CA ALA A 43 67.99 8.73 -1.45
C ALA A 43 68.91 7.75 -2.18
N THR A 44 68.38 6.63 -2.67
CA THR A 44 69.14 5.69 -3.51
C THR A 44 68.29 5.10 -4.64
N ILE A 45 68.98 4.64 -5.68
CA ILE A 45 68.45 3.76 -6.71
C ILE A 45 69.36 2.54 -6.75
N TYR A 46 68.85 1.37 -6.40
CA TYR A 46 69.63 0.12 -6.45
C TYR A 46 69.00 -0.92 -7.37
N ALA A 47 69.83 -1.61 -8.14
CA ALA A 47 69.52 -2.92 -8.68
C ALA A 47 69.94 -3.97 -7.63
N LEU A 48 68.96 -4.64 -7.04
CA LEU A 48 69.13 -5.75 -6.10
C LEU A 48 69.11 -7.08 -6.85
N LYS A 49 70.08 -7.94 -6.54
CA LYS A 49 70.17 -9.30 -7.08
C LYS A 49 69.30 -10.26 -6.27
N ASN A 50 68.14 -10.64 -6.81
CA ASN A 50 67.21 -11.56 -6.15
C ASN A 50 67.69 -13.02 -6.23
N THR A 51 68.34 -13.41 -7.33
CA THR A 51 68.90 -14.76 -7.53
C THR A 51 70.26 -14.72 -8.20
N ALA A 52 71.04 -15.80 -8.08
CA ALA A 52 72.43 -15.84 -8.54
C ALA A 52 72.64 -15.52 -10.04
N ASN A 53 71.67 -15.81 -10.93
CA ASN A 53 71.92 -15.76 -12.38
C ASN A 53 70.86 -15.07 -13.28
N ALA A 54 69.71 -14.58 -12.77
CA ALA A 54 68.72 -13.92 -13.65
C ALA A 54 67.73 -12.93 -12.99
N GLY A 55 67.41 -13.10 -11.70
CA GLY A 55 66.43 -12.24 -11.04
C GLY A 55 67.04 -10.96 -10.49
N GLY A 56 66.69 -9.81 -11.07
CA GLY A 56 67.01 -8.48 -10.53
C GLY A 56 65.77 -7.68 -10.18
N SER A 57 65.75 -7.03 -9.01
CA SER A 57 64.78 -5.98 -8.66
C SER A 57 65.42 -4.62 -8.82
N ILE A 58 64.68 -3.61 -9.27
CA ILE A 58 65.06 -2.20 -9.09
C ILE A 58 64.32 -1.69 -7.86
N LEU A 59 65.00 -0.99 -6.96
CA LEU A 59 64.39 -0.37 -5.79
C LEU A 59 64.82 1.09 -5.65
N PHE A 60 63.90 1.89 -5.13
CA PHE A 60 64.05 3.30 -4.80
C PHE A 60 63.82 3.44 -3.31
N GLY A 61 64.80 4.00 -2.59
CA GLY A 61 64.69 4.23 -1.15
C GLY A 61 64.98 5.68 -0.79
N THR A 62 64.39 6.13 0.30
CA THR A 62 64.57 7.49 0.83
C THR A 62 64.64 7.47 2.35
N HIS A 63 65.38 8.44 2.89
CA HIS A 63 65.44 8.71 4.33
C HIS A 63 64.32 9.68 4.73
N ASP A 64 63.59 9.37 5.80
CA ASP A 64 62.55 10.26 6.37
C ASP A 64 63.07 11.14 7.52
N GLY A 65 64.38 11.35 7.58
CA GLY A 65 65.05 11.99 8.73
C GLY A 65 65.25 11.07 9.94
N THR A 66 64.59 9.91 10.04
CA THR A 66 64.80 8.94 11.14
C THR A 66 65.49 7.65 10.67
N ALA A 67 65.04 7.07 9.57
CA ALA A 67 65.65 5.89 8.97
C ALA A 67 65.62 5.93 7.44
N PHE A 68 66.51 5.16 6.82
CA PHE A 68 66.45 4.87 5.40
C PHE A 68 65.52 3.68 5.14
N ALA A 69 64.55 3.84 4.23
CA ALA A 69 63.59 2.79 3.88
C ALA A 69 63.41 2.65 2.37
N GLU A 70 63.19 1.41 1.92
CA GLU A 70 62.68 1.13 0.58
C GLU A 70 61.25 1.69 0.44
N ARG A 71 61.00 2.47 -0.61
CA ARG A 71 59.70 3.11 -0.86
C ARG A 71 58.98 2.49 -2.06
N VAL A 72 59.73 2.27 -3.15
CA VAL A 72 59.20 1.70 -4.40
C VAL A 72 60.13 0.60 -4.90
N ARG A 73 59.56 -0.48 -5.41
CA ARG A 73 60.28 -1.59 -6.05
C ARG A 73 59.64 -1.95 -7.38
N ILE A 74 60.45 -2.28 -8.37
CA ILE A 74 60.05 -3.10 -9.52
C ILE A 74 60.67 -4.49 -9.29
N SER A 75 59.84 -5.52 -9.15
CA SER A 75 60.31 -6.89 -8.92
C SER A 75 60.94 -7.49 -10.17
N SER A 76 61.67 -8.60 -10.03
CA SER A 76 62.17 -9.37 -11.19
C SER A 76 61.05 -10.00 -12.04
N ALA A 77 59.79 -9.91 -11.61
CA ALA A 77 58.61 -10.28 -12.39
C ALA A 77 57.94 -9.06 -13.07
N GLY A 78 58.49 -7.85 -12.93
CA GLY A 78 57.93 -6.60 -13.49
C GLY A 78 56.85 -5.93 -12.63
N ASN A 79 56.48 -6.50 -11.49
CA ASN A 79 55.46 -5.94 -10.60
C ASN A 79 56.00 -4.73 -9.82
N VAL A 80 55.23 -3.64 -9.76
CA VAL A 80 55.55 -2.45 -8.97
C VAL A 80 55.00 -2.59 -7.56
N GLY A 81 55.88 -2.55 -6.55
CA GLY A 81 55.52 -2.45 -5.14
C GLY A 81 55.72 -1.03 -4.63
N ILE A 82 54.77 -0.49 -3.88
CA ILE A 82 54.91 0.75 -3.10
C ILE A 82 54.66 0.39 -1.63
N GLY A 83 55.65 0.61 -0.77
CA GLY A 83 55.60 0.20 0.64
C GLY A 83 55.59 -1.33 0.88
N THR A 84 55.91 -2.13 -0.14
CA THR A 84 56.07 -3.59 -0.04
C THR A 84 57.26 -4.08 -0.87
N THR A 85 58.06 -4.96 -0.27
CA THR A 85 59.20 -5.64 -0.91
C THR A 85 58.77 -6.82 -1.79
N SER A 86 57.52 -7.30 -1.62
CA SER A 86 56.96 -8.49 -2.27
C SER A 86 55.64 -8.17 -3.00
N PRO A 87 55.68 -7.46 -4.14
CA PRO A 87 54.48 -7.12 -4.89
C PRO A 87 53.92 -8.33 -5.66
N THR A 88 52.70 -8.75 -5.28
CA THR A 88 51.94 -9.87 -5.84
C THR A 88 51.11 -9.49 -7.07
N TYR A 89 50.75 -8.22 -7.21
CA TYR A 89 50.04 -7.64 -8.35
C TYR A 89 50.96 -6.72 -9.14
N SER A 90 50.63 -6.46 -10.42
CA SER A 90 51.42 -5.57 -11.30
C SER A 90 51.62 -4.16 -10.72
N LEU A 91 50.66 -3.70 -9.90
CA LEU A 91 50.85 -2.63 -8.94
C LEU A 91 50.30 -3.10 -7.58
N HIS A 92 51.14 -3.12 -6.54
CA HIS A 92 50.76 -3.42 -5.16
C HIS A 92 51.21 -2.28 -4.25
N ILE A 93 50.25 -1.45 -3.82
CA ILE A 93 50.46 -0.39 -2.82
C ILE A 93 50.10 -0.95 -1.45
N LYS A 94 50.97 -0.81 -0.45
CA LYS A 94 50.77 -1.31 0.91
C LYS A 94 51.33 -0.33 1.94
N SER A 95 50.60 -0.16 3.05
CA SER A 95 51.07 0.52 4.25
C SER A 95 51.63 -0.49 5.25
N GLY A 96 52.70 -0.10 5.95
CA GLY A 96 53.33 -0.88 7.02
C GLY A 96 52.87 -0.52 8.44
N GLY A 97 51.95 0.44 8.59
CA GLY A 97 51.47 0.94 9.87
C GLY A 97 50.06 1.55 9.75
N SER A 98 49.63 2.33 10.75
CA SER A 98 48.26 2.86 10.89
C SER A 98 47.83 3.93 9.87
N ASN A 99 48.54 4.06 8.74
CA ASN A 99 48.19 4.99 7.66
C ASN A 99 47.37 4.26 6.60
N ASP A 100 46.32 4.92 6.09
CA ASP A 100 45.49 4.41 4.99
C ASP A 100 46.29 4.18 3.71
N VAL A 101 45.90 3.15 2.95
CA VAL A 101 46.43 2.87 1.61
C VAL A 101 45.52 3.53 0.59
N GLY A 102 45.91 4.70 0.09
CA GLY A 102 45.18 5.43 -0.94
C GLY A 102 45.86 5.39 -2.31
N LEU A 103 45.05 5.31 -3.37
CA LEU A 103 45.43 5.78 -4.71
C LEU A 103 44.67 7.08 -4.98
N GLN A 104 45.32 8.21 -4.73
CA GLN A 104 44.77 9.53 -5.02
C GLN A 104 44.96 9.88 -6.49
N VAL A 105 43.90 10.37 -7.14
CA VAL A 105 43.91 10.87 -8.52
C VAL A 105 43.23 12.23 -8.50
N ASP A 106 44.00 13.31 -8.63
CA ASP A 106 43.50 14.68 -8.53
C ASP A 106 43.44 15.37 -9.90
N GLY A 107 42.47 16.27 -10.07
CA GLY A 107 42.39 17.23 -11.16
C GLY A 107 42.37 18.65 -10.60
N THR A 108 43.16 19.57 -11.16
CA THR A 108 43.40 20.89 -10.56
C THR A 108 42.54 22.03 -11.11
N THR A 109 41.82 21.81 -12.23
CA THR A 109 40.90 22.80 -12.81
C THR A 109 39.63 22.13 -13.39
N THR A 110 39.42 22.12 -14.71
CA THR A 110 38.20 21.60 -15.37
C THR A 110 38.33 20.15 -15.86
N ASN A 111 39.47 19.50 -15.62
CA ASN A 111 39.77 18.14 -16.08
C ASN A 111 39.19 17.08 -15.12
N SER A 112 38.60 16.02 -15.69
CA SER A 112 38.14 14.86 -14.92
C SER A 112 39.31 14.02 -14.42
N ALA A 113 39.34 13.76 -13.11
CA ALA A 113 40.15 12.71 -12.50
C ALA A 113 39.31 11.43 -12.38
N TYR A 114 39.78 10.32 -12.95
CA TYR A 114 39.05 9.06 -12.94
C TYR A 114 39.98 7.86 -13.04
N LEU A 115 39.68 6.81 -12.25
CA LEU A 115 40.33 5.51 -12.35
C LEU A 115 39.53 4.65 -13.33
N THR A 116 40.03 4.51 -14.57
CA THR A 116 39.35 3.68 -15.58
C THR A 116 39.73 2.22 -15.42
N PHE A 117 38.73 1.35 -15.47
CA PHE A 117 38.93 -0.09 -15.61
C PHE A 117 38.33 -0.56 -16.93
N ILE A 118 39.17 -0.69 -17.97
CA ILE A 118 38.76 -1.24 -19.26
C ILE A 118 39.01 -2.74 -19.25
N ASN A 119 37.97 -3.57 -19.38
CA ASN A 119 38.12 -5.01 -19.48
C ASN A 119 37.33 -5.58 -20.67
N GLY A 120 38.04 -6.23 -21.60
CA GLY A 120 37.47 -6.76 -22.84
C GLY A 120 36.80 -8.14 -22.73
N GLY A 121 36.72 -8.74 -21.53
CA GLY A 121 36.07 -10.05 -21.35
C GLY A 121 36.07 -10.62 -19.91
N GLY A 122 36.47 -9.84 -18.92
CA GLY A 122 36.63 -10.24 -17.53
C GLY A 122 36.11 -9.19 -16.55
N ARG A 123 36.42 -9.37 -15.26
CA ARG A 123 35.85 -8.57 -14.16
C ARG A 123 36.67 -7.32 -13.85
N VAL A 124 35.99 -6.36 -13.23
CA VAL A 124 36.54 -5.18 -12.57
C VAL A 124 36.18 -5.28 -11.09
N TRP A 125 37.15 -5.04 -10.20
CA TRP A 125 36.95 -5.07 -8.75
C TRP A 125 37.20 -3.69 -8.17
N ILE A 126 36.25 -3.19 -7.37
CA ILE A 126 36.36 -1.93 -6.63
C ILE A 126 35.92 -2.24 -5.20
N GLY A 127 36.89 -2.47 -4.33
CA GLY A 127 36.69 -2.91 -2.95
C GLY A 127 36.78 -4.43 -2.76
N GLU A 128 37.76 -4.86 -1.97
CA GLU A 128 37.83 -6.17 -1.31
C GLU A 128 38.30 -5.88 0.12
N ASP A 129 37.45 -6.13 1.11
CA ASP A 129 37.82 -6.06 2.53
C ASP A 129 37.80 -7.48 3.12
N ASN A 130 38.91 -7.88 3.72
CA ASN A 130 39.07 -9.15 4.44
C ASN A 130 39.12 -8.93 5.97
N SER A 131 38.68 -7.75 6.43
CA SER A 131 38.56 -7.40 7.84
C SER A 131 37.23 -7.88 8.41
N ALA A 132 37.22 -8.25 9.69
CA ALA A 132 36.03 -8.71 10.38
C ALA A 132 35.04 -7.56 10.71
N GLY A 133 34.33 -7.08 9.68
CA GLY A 133 33.01 -6.43 9.82
C GLY A 133 32.95 -4.91 9.85
N ASN A 134 32.94 -4.27 8.67
CA ASN A 134 32.09 -3.09 8.42
C ASN A 134 31.92 -2.81 6.91
N ASN A 135 30.67 -2.77 6.42
CA ASN A 135 30.36 -2.51 5.01
C ASN A 135 29.69 -1.15 4.79
N LEU A 136 30.44 -0.20 4.25
CA LEU A 136 30.37 0.11 2.82
C LEU A 136 28.99 0.33 2.11
N ALA A 137 27.93 0.80 2.79
CA ALA A 137 26.97 1.84 2.31
C ALA A 137 25.70 1.96 3.21
N GLY A 138 25.50 3.10 3.91
CA GLY A 138 24.18 3.45 4.47
C GLY A 138 24.13 4.68 5.40
N THR A 139 23.20 5.60 5.14
CA THR A 139 22.99 6.81 5.95
C THR A 139 22.51 6.45 7.37
N GLY A 140 23.38 6.58 8.36
CA GLY A 140 23.03 6.31 9.76
C GLY A 140 24.21 6.17 10.73
N GLY A 141 25.43 5.97 10.23
CA GLY A 141 26.62 6.00 11.08
C GLY A 141 27.94 5.97 10.31
N ILE A 142 28.90 6.69 10.89
CA ILE A 142 30.37 6.56 10.74
C ILE A 142 31.02 6.71 9.35
N ALA A 143 32.32 7.02 9.38
CA ALA A 143 33.17 7.13 8.20
C ALA A 143 33.38 5.77 7.51
N TYR A 144 33.91 5.81 6.27
CA TYR A 144 34.20 4.67 5.38
C TYR A 144 32.95 4.00 4.76
N ASN A 145 32.59 4.37 3.52
CA ASN A 145 31.50 3.76 2.74
C ASN A 145 31.87 3.52 1.24
N LEU A 146 31.21 2.60 0.51
CA LEU A 146 31.54 2.27 -0.91
C LEU A 146 30.59 2.97 -1.88
N GLY A 147 31.15 3.70 -2.85
CA GLY A 147 30.40 4.19 -3.99
C GLY A 147 30.41 3.18 -5.14
N MET A 148 29.29 2.50 -5.40
CA MET A 148 29.05 1.82 -6.67
C MET A 148 28.23 2.76 -7.58
N HIS A 149 28.89 3.43 -8.52
CA HIS A 149 28.26 4.40 -9.43
C HIS A 149 28.09 3.84 -10.85
N ALA A 150 26.92 4.08 -11.45
CA ALA A 150 26.68 3.98 -12.89
C ALA A 150 26.59 5.39 -13.48
N TYR A 151 27.15 5.63 -14.67
CA TYR A 151 27.35 6.99 -15.21
C TYR A 151 26.79 7.16 -16.62
N GLY A 152 25.99 8.22 -16.82
CA GLY A 152 25.34 8.55 -18.08
C GLY A 152 23.81 8.65 -17.92
N ALA A 153 23.15 9.44 -18.78
CA ALA A 153 21.74 9.83 -18.65
C ALA A 153 20.70 8.69 -18.78
N SER A 154 21.14 7.44 -18.83
CA SER A 154 20.29 6.24 -18.89
C SER A 154 21.00 4.98 -18.36
N GLN A 155 22.06 5.14 -17.54
CA GLN A 155 22.80 3.99 -16.98
C GLN A 155 22.34 3.68 -15.55
N PRO A 156 21.54 2.61 -15.34
CA PRO A 156 21.18 2.16 -14.00
C PRO A 156 22.35 1.50 -13.26
N LEU A 157 22.37 1.62 -11.93
CA LEU A 157 23.12 0.70 -11.09
C LEU A 157 22.40 -0.65 -11.09
N GLN A 158 23.00 -1.64 -11.75
CA GLN A 158 22.42 -2.97 -11.90
C GLN A 158 23.15 -4.01 -11.06
N PHE A 159 22.41 -4.59 -10.12
CA PHE A 159 22.82 -5.82 -9.45
C PHE A 159 22.43 -6.99 -10.34
N THR A 160 23.42 -7.58 -11.01
CA THR A 160 23.25 -8.73 -11.89
C THR A 160 23.61 -10.02 -11.16
N THR A 161 22.81 -11.08 -11.34
CA THR A 161 23.18 -12.43 -10.90
C THR A 161 22.82 -13.46 -11.98
N ASN A 162 23.75 -14.38 -12.25
CA ASN A 162 23.69 -15.34 -13.35
C ASN A 162 23.49 -14.66 -14.73
N GLY A 163 24.25 -13.60 -15.02
CA GLY A 163 24.18 -12.85 -16.29
C GLY A 163 22.89 -12.03 -16.49
N ALA A 164 21.94 -12.06 -15.55
CA ALA A 164 20.67 -11.38 -15.63
C ALA A 164 20.54 -10.26 -14.57
N VAL A 165 19.93 -9.15 -14.94
CA VAL A 165 19.65 -8.02 -14.04
C VAL A 165 18.58 -8.42 -13.03
N ARG A 166 18.88 -8.32 -11.73
CA ARG A 166 17.96 -8.67 -10.63
C ARG A 166 17.41 -7.47 -9.90
N MET A 167 18.24 -6.44 -9.72
CA MET A 167 17.82 -5.16 -9.19
C MET A 167 18.46 -4.04 -10.02
N THR A 168 17.68 -3.00 -10.25
CA THR A 168 18.03 -1.85 -11.09
C THR A 168 17.67 -0.59 -10.33
N ILE A 169 18.66 0.19 -9.93
CA ILE A 169 18.40 1.57 -9.50
C ILE A 169 18.63 2.44 -10.73
N ARG A 170 17.55 2.93 -11.34
CA ARG A 170 17.61 3.84 -12.49
C ARG A 170 18.14 5.21 -12.09
N GLU A 171 18.63 5.93 -13.10
CA GLU A 171 18.93 7.36 -13.04
C GLU A 171 17.76 8.22 -12.53
N THR A 172 16.51 7.78 -12.69
CA THR A 172 15.29 8.43 -12.15
C THR A 172 15.09 8.20 -10.65
N GLY A 173 15.99 7.46 -9.98
CA GLY A 173 15.83 6.97 -8.62
C GLY A 173 14.75 5.88 -8.47
N ASN A 174 14.24 5.34 -9.57
CA ASN A 174 13.30 4.22 -9.55
C ASN A 174 14.06 2.92 -9.28
N VAL A 175 13.64 2.20 -8.23
CA VAL A 175 14.21 0.90 -7.85
C VAL A 175 13.34 -0.22 -8.44
N GLY A 176 13.89 -0.94 -9.39
CA GLY A 176 13.32 -2.15 -9.97
C GLY A 176 13.89 -3.39 -9.31
N ILE A 177 13.04 -4.36 -8.97
CA ILE A 177 13.43 -5.72 -8.56
C ILE A 177 12.76 -6.69 -9.55
N GLY A 178 13.55 -7.52 -10.23
CA GLY A 178 13.09 -8.36 -11.34
C GLY A 178 12.86 -7.62 -12.66
N THR A 179 13.19 -6.33 -12.75
CA THR A 179 13.06 -5.49 -13.96
C THR A 179 14.28 -4.59 -14.17
N SER A 180 14.65 -4.35 -15.42
CA SER A 180 15.66 -3.36 -15.85
C SER A 180 15.07 -1.99 -16.21
N THR A 181 13.74 -1.88 -16.26
CA THR A 181 13.01 -0.69 -16.70
C THR A 181 11.86 -0.33 -15.74
N PRO A 182 12.12 -0.14 -14.43
CA PRO A 182 11.08 0.23 -13.46
C PRO A 182 10.44 1.59 -13.78
N THR A 183 9.12 1.58 -13.92
CA THR A 183 8.27 2.75 -14.16
C THR A 183 7.89 3.49 -12.87
N GLN A 184 7.87 2.78 -11.73
CA GLN A 184 7.54 3.32 -10.41
C GLN A 184 8.77 3.49 -9.51
N LYS A 185 8.64 4.31 -8.45
CA LYS A 185 9.72 4.55 -7.47
C LYS A 185 10.25 3.27 -6.82
N LEU A 186 9.36 2.31 -6.56
CA LEU A 186 9.68 0.92 -6.29
C LEU A 186 8.77 0.06 -7.17
N GLU A 187 9.36 -0.76 -8.04
CA GLU A 187 8.64 -1.71 -8.89
C GLU A 187 9.23 -3.11 -8.67
N VAL A 188 8.39 -4.07 -8.29
CA VAL A 188 8.81 -5.45 -8.07
C VAL A 188 8.04 -6.37 -8.99
N VAL A 189 8.75 -7.05 -9.89
CA VAL A 189 8.20 -8.11 -10.75
C VAL A 189 8.13 -9.39 -9.91
N GLY A 190 7.06 -9.53 -9.15
CA GLY A 190 6.82 -10.67 -8.26
C GLY A 190 6.03 -10.27 -7.01
N THR A 191 5.95 -11.18 -6.05
CA THR A 191 5.32 -10.93 -4.74
C THR A 191 6.31 -10.30 -3.77
N VAL A 192 5.87 -9.27 -3.05
CA VAL A 192 6.63 -8.64 -1.96
C VAL A 192 6.04 -9.08 -0.62
N LYS A 193 6.89 -9.61 0.28
CA LYS A 193 6.55 -9.84 1.69
C LYS A 193 7.27 -8.79 2.53
N ALA A 194 6.50 -7.87 3.10
CA ALA A 194 6.98 -6.83 4.00
C ALA A 194 6.19 -6.84 5.31
N THR A 195 6.80 -6.43 6.42
CA THR A 195 6.13 -6.29 7.73
C THR A 195 5.06 -5.20 7.70
N SER A 196 5.35 -4.10 7.00
CA SER A 196 4.42 -3.04 6.66
C SER A 196 4.91 -2.32 5.40
N PHE A 197 4.01 -1.61 4.73
CA PHE A 197 4.35 -0.53 3.80
C PHE A 197 3.83 0.76 4.41
N ASP A 198 4.73 1.64 4.82
CA ASP A 198 4.38 2.93 5.38
C ASP A 198 4.70 4.03 4.37
N GLY A 199 3.73 4.88 4.08
CA GLY A 199 3.83 5.88 3.04
C GLY A 199 2.63 6.82 3.05
N ALA A 200 2.89 8.12 2.97
CA ALA A 200 1.87 9.18 2.99
C ALA A 200 0.99 9.22 1.71
N GLY A 201 1.05 8.20 0.87
CA GLY A 201 0.36 8.10 -0.42
C GLY A 201 -0.96 7.34 -0.32
N THR A 202 -2.02 7.96 -0.86
CA THR A 202 -3.28 7.28 -1.16
C THR A 202 -3.00 6.03 -2.02
N LEU A 203 -3.48 4.84 -1.61
CA LEU A 203 -3.32 3.63 -2.43
C LEU A 203 -3.86 3.83 -3.87
N PRO A 204 -3.23 3.24 -4.90
CA PRO A 204 -3.67 3.38 -6.28
C PRO A 204 -5.13 2.96 -6.49
N VAL A 205 -5.84 3.69 -7.35
CA VAL A 205 -7.19 3.32 -7.80
C VAL A 205 -7.10 1.97 -8.51
N GLY A 206 -7.82 0.96 -8.01
CA GLY A 206 -7.81 -0.39 -8.56
C GLY A 206 -6.87 -1.38 -7.88
N ALA A 207 -6.17 -1.00 -6.80
CA ALA A 207 -5.39 -1.94 -6.01
C ALA A 207 -6.29 -3.06 -5.41
N ILE A 208 -6.05 -4.31 -5.83
CA ILE A 208 -6.73 -5.50 -5.32
C ILE A 208 -5.94 -6.02 -4.11
N ILE A 209 -6.57 -5.96 -2.93
CA ILE A 209 -6.05 -6.62 -1.72
C ILE A 209 -6.45 -8.10 -1.78
N LEU A 210 -5.47 -9.00 -1.88
CA LEU A 210 -5.67 -10.44 -1.76
C LEU A 210 -5.50 -10.84 -0.29
N TRP A 211 -6.60 -11.08 0.42
CA TRP A 211 -6.56 -11.48 1.83
C TRP A 211 -6.90 -12.97 1.99
N MET A 212 -6.02 -13.71 2.68
CA MET A 212 -6.07 -15.18 2.71
C MET A 212 -6.64 -15.79 4.01
N GLU A 213 -6.92 -14.99 5.04
CA GLU A 213 -7.28 -15.51 6.38
C GLU A 213 -8.61 -14.97 6.95
N SER A 214 -9.42 -14.26 6.15
CA SER A 214 -10.79 -13.88 6.55
C SER A 214 -11.67 -13.54 5.35
N ALA A 215 -12.98 -13.80 5.49
CA ALA A 215 -13.99 -13.53 4.48
C ALA A 215 -14.38 -12.03 4.37
N THR A 216 -13.87 -11.16 5.25
CA THR A 216 -14.23 -9.72 5.30
C THR A 216 -13.08 -8.82 4.87
N CYS A 217 -13.38 -7.71 4.19
CA CYS A 217 -12.36 -6.73 3.80
C CYS A 217 -11.81 -5.98 5.02
N PRO A 218 -10.52 -5.57 5.03
CA PRO A 218 -9.97 -4.68 6.06
C PRO A 218 -10.73 -3.35 6.15
N SER A 219 -10.73 -2.75 7.34
CA SER A 219 -11.44 -1.49 7.63
C SER A 219 -11.09 -0.38 6.63
N GLY A 220 -12.11 0.33 6.14
CA GLY A 220 -11.98 1.34 5.07
C GLY A 220 -12.07 0.79 3.64
N PHE A 221 -12.11 -0.54 3.46
CA PHE A 221 -12.27 -1.20 2.17
C PHE A 221 -13.60 -1.96 2.10
N THR A 222 -14.24 -1.90 0.94
CA THR A 222 -15.49 -2.61 0.60
C THR A 222 -15.19 -3.71 -0.41
N ARG A 223 -15.91 -4.83 -0.33
CA ARG A 223 -15.78 -5.93 -1.29
C ARG A 223 -16.11 -5.42 -2.70
N VAL A 224 -15.29 -5.80 -3.68
CA VAL A 224 -15.57 -5.53 -5.11
C VAL A 224 -15.82 -6.83 -5.82
N THR A 225 -17.09 -7.21 -5.84
CA THR A 225 -17.63 -8.00 -6.94
C THR A 225 -19.00 -7.42 -7.29
N ALA A 226 -19.40 -7.51 -8.56
CA ALA A 226 -20.81 -7.34 -8.93
C ALA A 226 -21.61 -8.65 -8.76
N LEU A 227 -20.96 -9.70 -8.26
CA LEU A 227 -21.27 -11.10 -8.47
C LEU A 227 -20.65 -11.94 -7.34
N ASP A 228 -21.22 -11.87 -6.14
CA ASP A 228 -20.76 -12.68 -4.99
C ASP A 228 -20.95 -14.20 -5.22
N GLY A 229 -21.53 -14.60 -6.35
CA GLY A 229 -21.59 -15.98 -6.87
C GLY A 229 -20.73 -16.30 -8.10
N ARG A 230 -19.79 -15.45 -8.57
CA ARG A 230 -18.86 -15.81 -9.69
C ARG A 230 -17.38 -15.95 -9.33
N PHE A 231 -16.94 -15.47 -8.18
CA PHE A 231 -15.70 -15.94 -7.54
C PHE A 231 -16.11 -16.73 -6.30
N THR A 232 -15.86 -18.04 -6.33
CA THR A 232 -16.35 -18.98 -5.32
C THR A 232 -15.68 -18.75 -3.96
N LEU A 233 -16.43 -18.18 -3.02
CA LEU A 233 -16.11 -18.22 -1.59
C LEU A 233 -16.33 -19.64 -1.07
N GLY A 234 -15.25 -20.31 -0.66
CA GLY A 234 -15.25 -21.65 -0.07
C GLY A 234 -15.71 -21.65 1.38
N SER A 235 -16.97 -21.29 1.61
CA SER A 235 -17.61 -21.40 2.92
C SER A 235 -19.14 -21.51 2.82
N ALA A 236 -19.65 -22.56 2.16
CA ALA A 236 -21.06 -22.95 2.23
C ALA A 236 -21.24 -24.47 2.05
N THR A 237 -22.15 -25.02 2.85
CA THR A 237 -22.52 -26.44 2.95
C THR A 237 -23.17 -26.97 1.66
N PRO A 238 -22.98 -28.23 1.25
CA PRO A 238 -23.68 -28.82 0.10
C PRO A 238 -25.20 -28.73 0.25
N GLY A 239 -25.85 -27.92 -0.60
CA GLY A 239 -27.25 -27.54 -0.45
C GLY A 239 -27.95 -27.28 -1.80
N VAL A 240 -28.48 -28.36 -2.37
CA VAL A 240 -29.69 -28.48 -3.21
C VAL A 240 -30.16 -27.30 -4.09
N THR A 241 -30.19 -27.56 -5.41
CA THR A 241 -31.14 -27.02 -6.43
C THR A 241 -31.37 -25.50 -6.49
N GLY A 242 -30.70 -24.84 -7.45
CA GLY A 242 -30.87 -23.41 -7.77
C GLY A 242 -30.84 -23.11 -9.28
N GLY A 243 -31.45 -23.96 -10.10
CA GLY A 243 -31.54 -23.80 -11.56
C GLY A 243 -32.22 -25.03 -12.16
N PHE A 244 -33.50 -24.90 -12.51
CA PHE A 244 -34.32 -26.05 -12.91
C PHE A 244 -33.99 -26.59 -14.30
N SER A 245 -34.18 -27.90 -14.41
CA SER A 245 -33.84 -28.80 -15.52
C SER A 245 -34.72 -28.68 -16.77
N SER A 246 -35.10 -27.45 -17.14
CA SER A 246 -35.82 -27.18 -18.39
C SER A 246 -35.68 -25.72 -18.79
N HIS A 247 -35.03 -25.46 -19.93
CA HIS A 247 -35.00 -24.15 -20.58
C HIS A 247 -35.24 -24.31 -22.08
N SER A 248 -35.92 -23.35 -22.72
CA SER A 248 -36.35 -23.48 -24.11
C SER A 248 -35.43 -22.80 -25.11
N HIS A 249 -35.09 -23.55 -26.16
CA HIS A 249 -34.42 -23.01 -27.34
C HIS A 249 -35.45 -22.73 -28.43
N THR A 250 -35.36 -21.56 -29.06
CA THR A 250 -36.09 -21.25 -30.29
C THR A 250 -35.14 -21.42 -31.47
N PHE A 251 -35.38 -22.41 -32.31
CA PHE A 251 -34.60 -22.62 -33.53
C PHE A 251 -35.25 -21.89 -34.70
N GLY A 252 -34.60 -20.82 -35.18
CA GLY A 252 -35.01 -20.13 -36.40
C GLY A 252 -34.37 -20.79 -37.62
N PHE A 253 -35.17 -21.51 -38.42
CA PHE A 253 -34.75 -21.99 -39.73
C PHE A 253 -35.06 -20.91 -40.78
N SER A 254 -34.05 -20.46 -41.53
CA SER A 254 -34.24 -19.64 -42.72
C SER A 254 -33.85 -20.46 -43.94
N GLY A 255 -34.81 -20.71 -44.83
CA GLY A 255 -34.59 -21.47 -46.06
C GLY A 255 -35.63 -21.09 -47.11
N THR A 256 -35.15 -20.73 -48.30
CA THR A 256 -36.00 -20.53 -49.47
C THR A 256 -36.30 -21.88 -50.12
N THR A 257 -37.52 -22.39 -49.95
CA THR A 257 -37.98 -23.52 -50.75
C THR A 257 -38.40 -23.04 -52.15
N GLY A 258 -38.01 -23.79 -53.17
CA GLY A 258 -38.61 -23.66 -54.51
C GLY A 258 -40.08 -24.10 -54.50
N PRO A 259 -40.80 -23.99 -55.64
CA PRO A 259 -42.26 -24.09 -55.73
C PRO A 259 -42.91 -25.41 -55.28
N SER A 260 -42.13 -26.41 -54.85
CA SER A 260 -42.61 -27.65 -54.25
C SER A 260 -41.53 -28.28 -53.35
N GLY A 261 -41.30 -27.68 -52.16
CA GLY A 261 -40.38 -28.23 -51.14
C GLY A 261 -40.97 -28.10 -49.73
N GLY A 262 -41.09 -29.22 -49.02
CA GLY A 262 -41.50 -29.28 -47.61
C GLY A 262 -40.30 -29.42 -46.67
N ILE A 263 -40.43 -28.93 -45.43
CA ILE A 263 -39.43 -29.07 -44.37
C ILE A 263 -39.91 -30.13 -43.38
N SER A 264 -39.09 -31.14 -43.12
CA SER A 264 -39.36 -32.17 -42.12
C SER A 264 -38.50 -31.94 -40.87
N VAL A 265 -39.14 -31.75 -39.71
CA VAL A 265 -38.46 -31.65 -38.41
C VAL A 265 -38.99 -32.79 -37.53
N GLY A 266 -38.25 -33.90 -37.50
CA GLY A 266 -38.69 -35.12 -36.83
C GLY A 266 -39.81 -35.86 -37.57
N THR A 267 -40.64 -36.60 -36.82
CA THR A 267 -41.64 -37.54 -37.36
C THR A 267 -43.02 -36.95 -37.65
N SER A 268 -43.23 -35.65 -37.39
CA SER A 268 -44.50 -34.95 -37.65
C SER A 268 -44.28 -33.76 -38.58
N GLY A 269 -44.47 -33.96 -39.88
CA GLY A 269 -44.29 -32.92 -40.89
C GLY A 269 -45.45 -31.90 -40.93
N PHE A 270 -45.15 -30.66 -41.29
CA PHE A 270 -46.13 -29.60 -41.53
C PHE A 270 -46.08 -29.20 -43.02
N ILE A 271 -47.23 -29.24 -43.71
CA ILE A 271 -47.34 -28.93 -45.14
C ILE A 271 -48.18 -27.67 -45.32
N THR A 272 -47.70 -26.73 -46.13
CA THR A 272 -48.51 -25.62 -46.67
C THR A 272 -48.44 -25.62 -48.20
N GLY A 273 -49.54 -25.22 -48.84
CA GLY A 273 -49.82 -25.48 -50.26
C GLY A 273 -49.13 -24.53 -51.25
N ALA A 274 -49.23 -24.88 -52.53
CA ALA A 274 -48.59 -24.18 -53.64
C ALA A 274 -48.99 -22.70 -53.76
N ALA A 275 -48.02 -21.85 -54.09
CA ALA A 275 -48.21 -20.41 -54.22
C ALA A 275 -47.30 -19.81 -55.34
N PRO A 276 -47.59 -18.58 -55.82
CA PRO A 276 -46.90 -17.99 -56.97
C PRO A 276 -45.42 -17.67 -56.73
N PRO A 277 -44.63 -17.42 -57.79
CA PRO A 277 -43.22 -17.08 -57.64
C PRO A 277 -42.96 -15.89 -56.71
N ASN A 278 -41.78 -15.87 -56.08
CA ASN A 278 -41.20 -14.74 -55.34
C ASN A 278 -42.04 -14.13 -54.17
N HIS A 279 -42.44 -14.96 -53.21
CA HIS A 279 -42.92 -14.55 -51.88
C HIS A 279 -42.32 -15.47 -50.77
N VAL A 280 -42.57 -15.19 -49.49
CA VAL A 280 -41.91 -15.86 -48.33
C VAL A 280 -42.94 -16.21 -47.23
N HIS A 281 -42.76 -17.34 -46.55
CA HIS A 281 -43.55 -17.77 -45.38
C HIS A 281 -42.73 -17.67 -44.07
N GLY A 282 -43.40 -17.59 -42.91
CA GLY A 282 -42.77 -17.59 -41.58
C GLY A 282 -43.56 -18.40 -40.54
N PHE A 283 -42.86 -19.05 -39.60
CA PHE A 283 -43.39 -19.98 -38.60
C PHE A 283 -42.67 -19.85 -37.22
N SER A 284 -43.28 -20.32 -36.12
CA SER A 284 -42.67 -20.32 -34.78
C SER A 284 -43.16 -21.44 -33.84
N GLY A 285 -42.24 -22.09 -33.08
CA GLY A 285 -42.52 -23.06 -32.00
C GLY A 285 -41.22 -23.66 -31.38
N GLY A 286 -41.25 -24.28 -30.18
CA GLY A 286 -40.02 -24.79 -29.50
C GLY A 286 -40.22 -25.81 -28.35
N GLY A 287 -39.12 -26.44 -27.86
CA GLY A 287 -39.08 -27.52 -26.84
C GLY A 287 -37.68 -27.73 -26.18
N THR A 288 -37.51 -28.66 -25.20
CA THR A 288 -36.37 -28.69 -24.22
C THR A 288 -35.85 -30.12 -23.82
N THR A 289 -34.57 -30.26 -23.39
CA THR A 289 -33.94 -31.48 -22.73
C THR A 289 -32.66 -31.14 -21.92
N ASP A 290 -32.20 -31.99 -20.97
CA ASP A 290 -31.34 -31.60 -19.81
C ASP A 290 -30.32 -32.67 -19.27
N PHE A 291 -29.19 -32.27 -18.62
CA PHE A 291 -28.15 -33.17 -17.98
C PHE A 291 -27.28 -32.47 -16.87
N SER A 292 -26.56 -33.22 -15.99
CA SER A 292 -25.94 -32.71 -14.73
C SER A 292 -24.55 -33.28 -14.30
N SER A 293 -23.97 -32.74 -13.19
CA SER A 293 -22.75 -33.18 -12.43
C SER A 293 -21.36 -32.69 -12.97
N SER A 294 -20.26 -32.43 -12.22
CA SER A 294 -19.90 -32.36 -10.76
C SER A 294 -18.65 -31.44 -10.54
N LEU A 295 -18.18 -31.16 -9.29
CA LEU A 295 -17.02 -30.24 -9.01
C LEU A 295 -16.08 -30.60 -7.79
N PRO A 296 -14.78 -30.19 -7.80
CA PRO A 296 -13.73 -30.46 -6.78
C PRO A 296 -13.51 -29.31 -5.74
N PRO A 297 -12.64 -29.46 -4.70
CA PRO A 297 -12.42 -28.42 -3.68
C PRO A 297 -11.65 -27.18 -4.19
N PHE A 298 -11.93 -26.01 -3.61
CA PHE A 298 -11.51 -24.70 -4.15
C PHE A 298 -11.01 -23.71 -3.08
N THR A 299 -10.19 -22.74 -3.51
CA THR A 299 -9.60 -21.70 -2.67
C THR A 299 -10.36 -20.38 -2.81
N SER A 300 -10.74 -19.77 -1.68
CA SER A 300 -11.44 -18.49 -1.63
C SER A 300 -10.54 -17.31 -1.99
N VAL A 301 -10.93 -16.48 -2.95
CA VAL A 301 -10.26 -15.19 -3.25
C VAL A 301 -11.23 -14.03 -3.00
N LEU A 302 -10.79 -13.09 -2.16
CA LEU A 302 -11.53 -11.89 -1.77
C LEU A 302 -10.92 -10.64 -2.42
N PHE A 303 -11.73 -9.86 -3.14
CA PHE A 303 -11.33 -8.62 -3.80
C PHE A 303 -11.95 -7.41 -3.09
N CYS A 304 -11.18 -6.35 -2.82
CA CYS A 304 -11.62 -5.16 -2.05
C CYS A 304 -11.14 -3.83 -2.66
N ARG A 305 -11.92 -2.75 -2.56
CA ARG A 305 -11.55 -1.34 -2.90
C ARG A 305 -11.80 -0.39 -1.75
N ARG A 306 -11.06 0.71 -1.69
CA ARG A 306 -11.31 1.81 -0.76
C ARG A 306 -12.69 2.45 -1.02
N ALA A 307 -13.46 2.69 0.05
CA ALA A 307 -14.72 3.40 -0.07
C ALA A 307 -14.49 4.90 -0.37
N ALA A 308 -15.27 5.45 -1.31
CA ALA A 308 -15.48 6.90 -1.41
C ALA A 308 -16.23 7.40 -0.16
N PRO A 309 -16.17 8.70 0.22
CA PRO A 309 -16.58 9.14 1.55
C PRO A 309 -18.09 8.97 1.77
N VAL A 310 -18.46 7.92 2.48
CA VAL A 310 -19.78 7.69 3.06
C VAL A 310 -19.59 7.64 4.57
N LEU A 311 -20.39 8.43 5.29
CA LEU A 311 -20.31 8.60 6.74
C LEU A 311 -20.66 7.30 7.48
N ALA A 312 -19.65 6.52 7.83
CA ALA A 312 -19.76 5.42 8.79
C ALA A 312 -18.44 5.26 9.55
N SER A 313 -18.44 5.62 10.85
CA SER A 313 -17.40 5.19 11.77
C SER A 313 -17.47 3.68 12.01
N ALA A 314 -16.34 3.06 12.35
CA ALA A 314 -16.27 1.63 12.58
C ALA A 314 -17.26 1.16 13.67
N GLY A 315 -17.90 0.01 13.45
CA GLY A 315 -18.86 -0.59 14.41
C GLY A 315 -20.34 -0.35 14.11
N GLY A 316 -20.70 0.17 12.92
CA GLY A 316 -22.10 0.43 12.54
C GLY A 316 -22.70 1.70 13.17
N VAL A 317 -21.91 2.42 13.97
CA VAL A 317 -22.27 3.72 14.53
C VAL A 317 -22.12 4.77 13.43
N GLN A 318 -23.24 5.34 12.97
CA GLN A 318 -23.23 6.55 12.14
C GLN A 318 -22.99 7.75 13.05
N ALA A 319 -21.83 8.40 12.89
CA ALA A 319 -21.49 9.62 13.60
C ALA A 319 -21.69 10.84 12.69
N ASN A 320 -22.66 11.68 13.01
CA ASN A 320 -22.81 13.00 12.40
C ASN A 320 -21.88 13.99 13.11
N VAL A 321 -21.18 14.84 12.34
CA VAL A 321 -20.33 15.90 12.92
C VAL A 321 -21.21 16.91 13.64
N SER A 322 -21.02 17.05 14.96
CA SER A 322 -21.84 17.91 15.81
C SER A 322 -21.01 18.59 16.91
N ASP A 323 -19.96 19.29 16.49
CA ASP A 323 -19.20 20.18 17.35
C ASP A 323 -19.89 21.56 17.46
N VAL A 324 -19.81 22.21 18.62
CA VAL A 324 -20.28 23.58 18.82
C VAL A 324 -19.38 24.60 18.10
N ALA A 325 -18.08 24.31 17.96
CA ALA A 325 -17.13 25.15 17.22
C ALA A 325 -17.35 25.16 15.70
N LEU A 326 -18.19 24.25 15.18
CA LEU A 326 -18.59 24.14 13.78
C LEU A 326 -20.05 24.59 13.55
N LYS A 327 -20.66 25.24 14.53
CA LYS A 327 -22.08 25.66 14.51
C LYS A 327 -22.22 27.11 14.98
N GLU A 328 -23.16 27.83 14.37
CA GLU A 328 -23.49 29.21 14.69
C GLU A 328 -25.00 29.46 14.60
N ASN A 329 -25.45 30.69 14.86
CA ASN A 329 -26.87 31.10 14.78
C ASN A 329 -27.84 30.29 15.68
N PHE A 330 -27.41 29.95 16.90
CA PHE A 330 -28.22 29.23 17.88
C PHE A 330 -29.48 30.03 18.29
N ALA A 331 -30.66 29.44 18.06
CA ALA A 331 -31.95 29.99 18.48
C ALA A 331 -32.71 29.01 19.39
N PRO A 332 -33.50 29.49 20.37
CA PRO A 332 -34.35 28.63 21.19
C PRO A 332 -35.54 28.10 20.38
N VAL A 333 -35.96 26.86 20.68
CA VAL A 333 -37.11 26.20 20.05
C VAL A 333 -38.30 26.22 21.00
N ASP A 334 -39.44 26.75 20.55
CA ASP A 334 -40.71 26.65 21.28
C ASP A 334 -41.36 25.28 21.02
N GLY A 335 -41.54 24.51 22.10
CA GLY A 335 -42.06 23.14 22.02
C GLY A 335 -43.54 23.05 21.64
N LYS A 336 -44.38 24.01 22.02
CA LYS A 336 -45.84 23.90 21.79
C LYS A 336 -46.21 24.01 20.31
N PRO A 337 -45.71 25.01 19.54
CA PRO A 337 -45.93 25.06 18.10
C PRO A 337 -45.23 23.89 17.39
N LEU A 338 -44.07 23.43 17.86
CA LEU A 338 -43.37 22.29 17.29
C LEU A 338 -44.22 21.00 17.38
N LEU A 339 -44.82 20.71 18.54
CA LEU A 339 -45.70 19.55 18.68
C LEU A 339 -46.95 19.65 17.80
N ALA A 340 -47.55 20.84 17.71
CA ALA A 340 -48.72 21.05 16.84
C ALA A 340 -48.39 20.83 15.36
N ARG A 341 -47.20 21.26 14.89
CA ARG A 341 -46.73 21.00 13.53
C ARG A 341 -46.39 19.53 13.31
N LEU A 342 -45.67 18.89 14.24
CA LEU A 342 -45.30 17.48 14.16
C LEU A 342 -46.54 16.57 14.10
N ALA A 343 -47.57 16.86 14.88
CA ALA A 343 -48.84 16.13 14.89
C ALA A 343 -49.65 16.28 13.59
N ALA A 344 -49.37 17.31 12.77
CA ALA A 344 -50.03 17.53 11.48
C ALA A 344 -49.32 16.83 10.30
N ILE A 345 -48.10 16.30 10.49
CA ILE A 345 -47.35 15.63 9.42
C ILE A 345 -47.86 14.18 9.24
N PRO A 346 -48.21 13.77 8.01
CA PRO A 346 -48.62 12.39 7.75
C PRO A 346 -47.46 11.39 7.94
N ILE A 347 -47.56 10.52 8.95
CA ILE A 347 -46.68 9.35 9.06
C ILE A 347 -47.31 8.19 8.29
N GLN A 348 -46.61 7.72 7.25
CA GLN A 348 -47.12 6.70 6.33
C GLN A 348 -46.12 5.54 6.22
N THR A 349 -46.59 4.38 5.76
CA THR A 349 -45.69 3.32 5.28
C THR A 349 -45.53 3.41 3.77
N TRP A 350 -44.33 3.12 3.28
CA TRP A 350 -43.97 3.28 1.88
C TRP A 350 -42.85 2.29 1.48
N ASN A 351 -42.50 2.24 0.21
CA ASN A 351 -41.37 1.46 -0.32
C ASN A 351 -40.68 2.28 -1.40
N TYR A 352 -39.36 2.14 -1.60
CA TYR A 352 -38.71 2.81 -2.73
C TYR A 352 -39.18 2.19 -4.06
N LYS A 353 -39.26 2.99 -5.12
CA LYS A 353 -39.71 2.54 -6.46
C LYS A 353 -38.80 1.45 -7.07
N SER A 354 -37.56 1.38 -6.60
CA SER A 354 -36.53 0.39 -6.99
C SER A 354 -36.49 -0.85 -6.10
N GLU A 355 -37.26 -0.89 -5.01
CA GLU A 355 -37.34 -2.03 -4.09
C GLU A 355 -38.54 -2.92 -4.42
N ASP A 356 -38.47 -4.16 -3.91
CA ASP A 356 -39.63 -5.05 -3.91
C ASP A 356 -40.79 -4.43 -3.11
N ARG A 357 -42.03 -4.63 -3.59
CA ARG A 357 -43.25 -4.05 -3.00
C ARG A 357 -43.55 -4.60 -1.59
N SER A 358 -42.96 -5.74 -1.21
CA SER A 358 -43.06 -6.31 0.14
C SER A 358 -42.20 -5.59 1.18
N ILE A 359 -41.14 -4.88 0.78
CA ILE A 359 -40.29 -4.10 1.69
C ILE A 359 -41.07 -2.86 2.11
N ARG A 360 -41.22 -2.63 3.42
CA ARG A 360 -41.97 -1.49 3.97
C ARG A 360 -41.08 -0.68 4.91
N HIS A 361 -40.92 0.59 4.57
CA HIS A 361 -40.39 1.64 5.43
C HIS A 361 -41.54 2.41 6.07
N MET A 362 -41.27 3.19 7.11
CA MET A 362 -42.23 4.07 7.76
C MET A 362 -41.61 5.44 8.04
N GLY A 363 -42.35 6.51 7.76
CA GLY A 363 -41.91 7.88 8.05
C GLY A 363 -42.75 8.93 7.31
N PRO A 364 -42.45 10.21 7.53
CA PRO A 364 -43.00 11.31 6.74
C PRO A 364 -42.35 11.35 5.35
N MET A 365 -42.96 12.11 4.43
CA MET A 365 -42.28 12.54 3.20
C MET A 365 -41.41 13.77 3.49
N ALA A 366 -40.31 13.92 2.75
CA ALA A 366 -39.37 15.04 2.93
C ALA A 366 -40.05 16.41 2.70
N GLN A 367 -40.98 16.48 1.75
CA GLN A 367 -41.73 17.69 1.42
C GLN A 367 -42.58 18.17 2.60
N ASP A 368 -43.31 17.26 3.26
CA ASP A 368 -44.16 17.58 4.41
C ASP A 368 -43.31 17.99 5.63
N PHE A 369 -42.18 17.31 5.85
CA PHE A 369 -41.23 17.64 6.92
C PHE A 369 -40.58 19.01 6.72
N TYR A 370 -40.13 19.30 5.49
CA TYR A 370 -39.54 20.59 5.13
C TYR A 370 -40.57 21.72 5.20
N ALA A 371 -41.81 21.50 4.76
CA ALA A 371 -42.89 22.49 4.88
C ALA A 371 -43.25 22.82 6.34
N ALA A 372 -43.13 21.86 7.26
CA ALA A 372 -43.43 22.06 8.68
C ALA A 372 -42.28 22.75 9.46
N PHE A 373 -41.02 22.44 9.15
CA PHE A 373 -39.88 22.84 9.97
C PHE A 373 -38.83 23.70 9.25
N ALA A 374 -38.77 23.69 7.92
CA ALA A 374 -37.74 24.35 7.09
C ALA A 374 -36.30 23.99 7.52
N LEU A 375 -36.07 22.70 7.80
CA LEU A 375 -34.76 22.13 8.17
C LEU A 375 -34.22 21.28 7.03
N GLY A 376 -32.90 21.35 6.80
CA GLY A 376 -32.21 20.69 5.68
C GLY A 376 -31.92 21.64 4.51
N GLU A 377 -31.22 21.13 3.50
CA GLU A 377 -30.81 21.90 2.32
C GLU A 377 -31.91 21.96 1.24
N ASP A 378 -32.81 20.97 1.18
CA ASP A 378 -33.89 20.88 0.19
C ASP A 378 -35.15 20.16 0.73
N ASP A 379 -36.19 20.10 -0.11
CA ASP A 379 -37.48 19.47 0.18
C ASP A 379 -37.52 17.95 -0.15
N LYS A 380 -36.39 17.33 -0.48
CA LYS A 380 -36.29 15.94 -0.97
C LYS A 380 -35.57 15.01 -0.02
N HIS A 381 -34.78 15.56 0.91
CA HIS A 381 -34.01 14.80 1.89
C HIS A 381 -34.40 15.17 3.32
N ILE A 382 -34.46 14.17 4.20
CA ILE A 382 -34.57 14.39 5.65
C ILE A 382 -33.22 13.99 6.27
N ASN A 383 -32.51 14.94 6.87
CA ASN A 383 -31.27 14.63 7.57
C ASN A 383 -31.57 13.92 8.90
N THR A 384 -30.77 12.91 9.24
CA THR A 384 -30.88 12.19 10.52
C THR A 384 -30.65 13.10 11.73
N VAL A 385 -29.83 14.15 11.59
CA VAL A 385 -29.62 15.17 12.62
C VAL A 385 -30.88 16.00 12.86
N ASP A 386 -31.55 16.44 11.80
CA ASP A 386 -32.73 17.32 11.90
C ASP A 386 -33.93 16.57 12.45
N SER A 387 -34.18 15.36 11.94
CA SER A 387 -35.24 14.47 12.46
C SER A 387 -34.99 14.09 13.93
N GLY A 388 -33.74 13.82 14.32
CA GLY A 388 -33.36 13.61 15.71
C GLY A 388 -33.55 14.84 16.60
N GLY A 389 -33.21 16.03 16.09
CA GLY A 389 -33.42 17.31 16.79
C GLY A 389 -34.90 17.60 17.07
N VAL A 390 -35.77 17.41 16.06
CA VAL A 390 -37.23 17.54 16.21
C VAL A 390 -37.77 16.53 17.22
N ALA A 391 -37.31 15.26 17.16
CA ALA A 391 -37.73 14.23 18.11
C ALA A 391 -37.34 14.58 19.56
N LEU A 392 -36.11 15.03 19.81
CA LEU A 392 -35.65 15.44 21.14
C LEU A 392 -36.43 16.66 21.67
N ALA A 393 -36.71 17.64 20.82
CA ALA A 393 -37.53 18.80 21.20
C ALA A 393 -38.98 18.39 21.54
N ALA A 394 -39.58 17.48 20.76
CA ALA A 394 -40.91 16.94 21.02
C ALA A 394 -40.97 16.15 22.34
N ILE A 395 -40.00 15.26 22.59
CA ILE A 395 -39.91 14.48 23.84
C ILE A 395 -39.81 15.41 25.06
N ARG A 396 -38.99 16.48 24.96
CA ARG A 396 -38.83 17.46 26.06
C ARG A 396 -40.14 18.17 26.39
N GLU A 397 -40.91 18.60 25.38
CA GLU A 397 -42.19 19.28 25.61
C GLU A 397 -43.29 18.31 26.07
N LEU A 398 -43.34 17.09 25.54
CA LEU A 398 -44.26 16.05 26.02
C LEU A 398 -44.02 15.71 27.49
N HIS A 399 -42.76 15.61 27.92
CA HIS A 399 -42.41 15.43 29.34
C HIS A 399 -42.85 16.64 30.19
N ARG A 400 -42.64 17.87 29.70
CA ARG A 400 -43.12 19.09 30.38
C ARG A 400 -44.65 19.08 30.54
N MET A 401 -45.37 18.62 29.52
CA MET A 401 -46.83 18.48 29.56
C MET A 401 -47.29 17.35 30.50
N SER A 402 -46.58 16.21 30.56
CA SER A 402 -46.89 15.11 31.50
C SER A 402 -46.82 15.59 32.95
N LEU A 403 -45.73 16.25 33.33
CA LEU A 403 -45.56 16.83 34.67
C LEU A 403 -46.65 17.87 35.01
N GLU A 404 -47.11 18.64 34.02
CA GLU A 404 -48.19 19.60 34.18
C GLU A 404 -49.56 18.90 34.40
N VAL A 405 -49.77 17.75 33.76
CA VAL A 405 -50.97 16.90 33.95
C VAL A 405 -50.93 16.22 35.31
N GLU A 406 -49.82 15.56 35.68
CA GLU A 406 -49.64 14.89 36.98
C GLU A 406 -49.89 15.86 38.15
N LYS A 407 -49.34 17.08 38.07
CA LYS A 407 -49.59 18.12 39.07
C LYS A 407 -51.08 18.48 39.20
N LYS A 408 -51.80 18.57 38.08
CA LYS A 408 -53.25 18.85 38.08
C LYS A 408 -54.05 17.68 38.65
N THR A 409 -53.64 16.43 38.40
CA THR A 409 -54.26 15.24 39.00
C THR A 409 -54.16 15.27 40.52
N VAL A 410 -52.97 15.49 41.08
CA VAL A 410 -52.76 15.59 42.54
C VAL A 410 -53.58 16.74 43.15
N GLU A 411 -53.66 17.89 42.48
CA GLU A 411 -54.48 19.02 42.92
C GLU A 411 -55.99 18.69 42.91
N LEU A 412 -56.47 17.95 41.90
CA LEU A 412 -57.87 17.51 41.79
C LEU A 412 -58.22 16.44 42.83
N GLU A 413 -57.33 15.47 43.09
CA GLU A 413 -57.51 14.45 44.15
C GLU A 413 -57.60 15.10 45.53
N ALA A 414 -56.73 16.07 45.83
CA ALA A 414 -56.77 16.83 47.07
C ALA A 414 -58.11 17.58 47.23
N LYS A 415 -58.59 18.24 46.17
CA LYS A 415 -59.91 18.91 46.17
C LYS A 415 -61.06 17.92 46.33
N SER A 416 -61.01 16.75 45.69
CA SER A 416 -62.03 15.69 45.86
C SER A 416 -62.13 15.25 47.32
N LYS A 417 -60.99 14.99 47.96
CA LYS A 417 -60.94 14.59 49.38
C LYS A 417 -61.51 15.68 50.32
N THR A 418 -61.29 16.96 50.01
CA THR A 418 -61.90 18.08 50.75
C THR A 418 -63.41 18.13 50.56
N LEU A 419 -63.91 17.89 49.34
CA LEU A 419 -65.36 17.87 49.05
C LEU A 419 -66.06 16.70 49.76
N GLU A 420 -65.46 15.51 49.75
CA GLU A 420 -65.97 14.35 50.49
C GLU A 420 -66.06 14.63 52.00
N ASP A 421 -65.04 15.27 52.57
CA ASP A 421 -65.05 15.62 53.99
C ASP A 421 -66.11 16.65 54.34
N LEU A 422 -66.27 17.67 53.49
CA LEU A 422 -67.34 18.66 53.65
C LEU A 422 -68.72 17.98 53.56
N SER A 423 -68.91 17.03 52.65
CA SER A 423 -70.15 16.24 52.53
C SER A 423 -70.44 15.44 53.81
N ARG A 424 -69.45 14.72 54.35
CA ARG A 424 -69.59 13.99 55.62
C ARG A 424 -69.94 14.91 56.79
N ARG A 425 -69.37 16.11 56.83
CA ARG A 425 -69.67 17.12 57.87
C ARG A 425 -71.09 17.68 57.73
N ILE A 426 -71.57 17.89 56.50
CA ILE A 426 -72.96 18.30 56.25
C ILE A 426 -73.93 17.19 56.70
N GLU A 427 -73.69 15.92 56.33
CA GLU A 427 -74.50 14.79 56.81
C GLU A 427 -74.53 14.68 58.35
N ALA A 428 -73.38 14.89 59.01
CA ALA A 428 -73.31 14.85 60.47
C ALA A 428 -74.13 15.98 61.11
N LEU A 429 -74.08 17.19 60.54
CA LEU A 429 -74.92 18.32 60.96
C LEU A 429 -76.40 18.04 60.73
N GLU A 430 -76.79 17.47 59.59
CA GLU A 430 -78.17 17.06 59.32
C GLU A 430 -78.68 16.02 60.34
N ARG A 431 -77.84 15.04 60.73
CA ARG A 431 -78.18 14.07 61.77
C ARG A 431 -78.35 14.73 63.13
N LEU A 432 -77.51 15.70 63.51
CA LEU A 432 -77.64 16.47 64.76
C LEU A 432 -78.91 17.34 64.76
N VAL A 433 -79.26 17.95 63.63
CA VAL A 433 -80.51 18.73 63.48
C VAL A 433 -81.74 17.82 63.59
N LYS A 434 -81.72 16.64 62.96
CA LYS A 434 -82.80 15.64 63.11
C LYS A 434 -82.89 15.11 64.55
N GLY A 435 -81.75 14.82 65.19
CA GLY A 435 -81.67 14.35 66.58
C GLY A 435 -82.19 15.36 67.60
N THR A 436 -81.89 16.63 67.41
CA THR A 436 -82.45 17.71 68.24
C THR A 436 -83.95 17.92 67.97
N GLN A 437 -84.42 17.84 66.72
CA GLN A 437 -85.87 17.84 66.42
C GLN A 437 -86.63 16.68 67.08
N THR A 438 -86.01 15.50 67.24
CA THR A 438 -86.61 14.39 68.01
C THR A 438 -86.58 14.63 69.52
N ALA A 439 -85.49 15.19 70.08
CA ALA A 439 -85.40 15.50 71.50
C ALA A 439 -86.40 16.59 71.95
N TRP A 440 -86.73 17.54 71.06
CA TRP A 440 -87.78 18.53 71.30
C TRP A 440 -89.22 17.98 71.19
N ARG A 441 -89.40 16.72 70.78
CA ARG A 441 -90.71 16.06 70.68
C ARG A 441 -91.05 15.12 71.84
N ASP A 442 -90.11 14.85 72.74
CA ASP A 442 -90.33 13.98 73.91
C ASP A 442 -89.68 14.60 75.17
N PRO A 443 -90.39 15.53 75.87
CA PRO A 443 -89.83 16.25 77.02
C PRO A 443 -89.95 15.53 78.37
N GLU A 444 -90.57 14.34 78.41
CA GLU A 444 -91.02 13.70 79.67
C GLU A 444 -90.42 12.30 79.90
N ARG A 445 -89.09 12.23 80.04
CA ARG A 445 -88.36 11.16 80.74
C ARG A 445 -87.15 11.66 81.51
#